data_AF-A0A2R6KKE5-F1
#
_entry.id   AF-A0A2R6KKE5-F1
#
_cell.length_a   1.000
_cell.length_b   1.000
_cell.length_c   1.000
_cell.angle_alpha   90.00
_cell.angle_beta   90.00
_cell.angle_gamma   90.00
#
_symmetry.space_group_name_H-M   'P 1'
#
loop_
_entity.id
_entity.type
_entity.pdbx_description
1 polymer ?
#
loop_
_entity_poly.entity_id
_entity_poly.type
_entity_poly.pdbx_seq_one_letter_code
_entity_poly.pdbx_strand_id
1 'polypeptide(L)'
;MSSVLADFTARVSVETKDWEEGTEARVLLNESALVLAAGEGDTLSIPLSAVLDVTRGVPNLFDPLPGAPLTVAYRDGNARRAATVGTDEGPVTVPLAAVVDFDRQHRTIDGEDRPVLVVSHVDDGTALTTVAATESSRKLSILGRFLRQEYGAVIDSLAELHLSEPETEMLTTLYSAGDMDVSLPSVLDTDPERVRRILHALHEKGLVESGENGPVLTARGRIVVNEYLERVNA
;
A
#
# COMPACT_ATOMS: atom_id res chain seq x y z
N MET A 1 -11.19 -12.73 -8.35
CA MET A 1 -11.01 -11.30 -8.04
C MET A 1 -9.94 -10.79 -8.98
N SER A 2 -10.14 -9.67 -9.69
CA SER A 2 -9.06 -9.06 -10.46
C SER A 2 -7.95 -8.66 -9.49
N SER A 3 -6.73 -9.13 -9.72
CA SER A 3 -5.56 -8.72 -8.95
C SER A 3 -5.35 -7.22 -9.17
N VAL A 4 -5.31 -6.44 -8.09
CA VAL A 4 -4.90 -5.03 -8.14
C VAL A 4 -3.39 -5.02 -8.32
N LEU A 5 -2.93 -4.41 -9.41
CA LEU A 5 -1.51 -4.26 -9.75
C LEU A 5 -0.92 -2.97 -9.16
N ALA A 6 -1.73 -1.92 -9.08
CA ALA A 6 -1.37 -0.68 -8.39
C ALA A 6 -2.63 0.02 -7.86
N ASP A 7 -2.49 0.68 -6.71
CA ASP A 7 -3.53 1.47 -6.05
C ASP A 7 -2.85 2.61 -5.28
N PHE A 8 -3.02 3.84 -5.74
CA PHE A 8 -2.40 5.02 -5.12
C PHE A 8 -3.16 6.30 -5.46
N THR A 9 -2.98 7.33 -4.65
CA THR A 9 -3.51 8.68 -4.94
C THR A 9 -2.53 9.47 -5.79
N ALA A 10 -3.04 10.20 -6.78
CA ALA A 10 -2.27 11.08 -7.64
C ALA A 10 -3.09 12.29 -8.10
N ARG A 11 -2.43 13.32 -8.64
CA ARG A 11 -3.10 14.36 -9.40
C ARG A 11 -3.24 13.92 -10.85
N VAL A 12 -4.42 14.14 -11.43
CA VAL A 12 -4.70 13.75 -12.80
C VAL A 12 -5.30 14.89 -13.60
N SER A 13 -4.98 14.93 -14.89
CA SER A 13 -5.70 15.77 -15.86
C SER A 13 -6.16 14.88 -17.01
N VAL A 14 -7.42 15.01 -17.41
CA VAL A 14 -8.02 14.19 -18.48
C VAL A 14 -8.55 15.11 -19.55
N GLU A 15 -8.38 14.78 -20.84
CA GLU A 15 -8.90 15.58 -21.97
C GLU A 15 -10.45 15.64 -22.04
N THR A 16 -11.16 15.06 -21.07
CA THR A 16 -12.63 15.10 -21.03
C THR A 16 -13.11 16.36 -20.33
N LYS A 17 -14.24 16.93 -20.79
CA LYS A 17 -14.73 18.24 -20.31
C LYS A 17 -15.21 18.26 -18.86
N ASP A 18 -15.38 17.10 -18.26
CA ASP A 18 -16.00 16.96 -16.94
C ASP A 18 -14.99 16.95 -15.79
N TRP A 19 -13.68 16.94 -16.08
CA TRP A 19 -12.62 16.86 -15.08
C TRP A 19 -11.84 18.17 -15.02
N GLU A 20 -11.66 18.73 -13.83
CA GLU A 20 -10.75 19.85 -13.63
C GLU A 20 -9.29 19.38 -13.81
N GLU A 21 -8.42 20.26 -14.28
CA GLU A 21 -7.00 19.92 -14.41
C GLU A 21 -6.35 19.79 -13.02
N GLY A 22 -5.53 18.75 -12.84
CA GLY A 22 -4.80 18.50 -11.59
C GLY A 22 -5.67 18.02 -10.43
N THR A 23 -6.88 17.51 -10.70
CA THR A 23 -7.76 16.91 -9.70
C THR A 23 -7.07 15.75 -8.98
N GLU A 24 -7.18 15.70 -7.66
CA GLU A 24 -6.73 14.56 -6.87
C GLU A 24 -7.65 13.36 -7.10
N ALA A 25 -7.09 12.22 -7.49
CA ALA A 25 -7.80 11.02 -7.85
C ALA A 25 -7.09 9.77 -7.33
N ARG A 26 -7.87 8.75 -6.97
CA ARG A 26 -7.37 7.40 -6.74
C ARG A 26 -7.14 6.73 -8.09
N VAL A 27 -5.93 6.21 -8.29
CA VAL A 27 -5.48 5.52 -9.49
C VAL A 27 -5.43 4.03 -9.19
N LEU A 28 -6.28 3.27 -9.86
CA LEU A 28 -6.33 1.81 -9.75
C LEU A 28 -5.90 1.18 -11.07
N LEU A 29 -4.89 0.33 -11.03
CA LEU A 29 -4.48 -0.50 -12.16
C LEU A 29 -4.75 -1.95 -11.83
N ASN A 30 -5.49 -2.63 -12.70
CA ASN A 30 -5.62 -4.08 -12.67
C ASN A 30 -5.25 -4.66 -14.05
N GLU A 31 -5.34 -5.98 -14.21
CA GLU A 31 -4.99 -6.68 -15.46
C GLU A 31 -5.87 -6.30 -16.67
N SER A 32 -6.97 -5.58 -16.47
CA SER A 32 -7.97 -5.27 -17.50
C SER A 32 -8.15 -3.78 -17.79
N ALA A 33 -7.92 -2.90 -16.81
CA ALA A 33 -8.14 -1.47 -16.94
C ALA A 33 -7.26 -0.64 -16.00
N LEU A 34 -7.02 0.60 -16.43
CA LEU A 34 -6.61 1.72 -15.58
C LEU A 34 -7.87 2.51 -15.23
N VAL A 35 -8.13 2.69 -13.95
CA VAL A 35 -9.29 3.43 -13.42
C VAL A 35 -8.78 4.66 -12.66
N LEU A 36 -9.29 5.83 -13.02
CA LEU A 36 -9.09 7.08 -12.30
C LEU A 36 -10.42 7.43 -11.63
N ALA A 37 -10.41 7.62 -10.32
CA ALA A 37 -11.61 7.96 -9.54
C ALA A 37 -11.37 9.24 -8.73
N ALA A 38 -12.07 10.31 -9.08
CA ALA A 38 -12.10 11.59 -8.37
C ALA A 38 -13.50 11.79 -7.75
N GLY A 39 -13.56 12.09 -6.45
CA GLY A 39 -14.82 12.42 -5.77
C GLY A 39 -15.99 11.43 -5.94
N GLU A 40 -17.20 11.88 -5.62
CA GLU A 40 -18.44 11.12 -5.87
C GLU A 40 -18.92 11.34 -7.31
N GLY A 41 -18.72 10.34 -8.17
CA GLY A 41 -19.32 10.28 -9.51
C GLY A 41 -18.34 10.43 -10.68
N ASP A 42 -17.14 10.97 -10.46
CA ASP A 42 -16.15 11.15 -11.52
C ASP A 42 -15.21 9.95 -11.57
N THR A 43 -15.63 8.93 -12.31
CA THR A 43 -14.80 7.73 -12.57
C THR A 43 -14.56 7.56 -14.06
N LEU A 44 -13.29 7.51 -14.44
CA LEU A 44 -12.85 7.15 -15.79
C LEU A 44 -12.23 5.76 -15.76
N SER A 45 -12.78 4.83 -16.53
CA SER A 45 -12.20 3.50 -16.74
C SER A 45 -11.64 3.39 -18.16
N ILE A 46 -10.33 3.17 -18.26
CA ILE A 46 -9.60 3.01 -19.52
C ILE A 46 -9.22 1.53 -19.65
N PRO A 47 -9.88 0.76 -20.53
CA PRO A 47 -9.48 -0.62 -20.81
C PRO A 47 -8.02 -0.68 -21.28
N LEU A 48 -7.22 -1.62 -20.79
CA LEU A 48 -5.83 -1.75 -21.22
C LEU A 48 -5.72 -2.05 -22.72
N SER A 49 -6.71 -2.74 -23.30
CA SER A 49 -6.80 -2.95 -24.75
C SER A 49 -7.06 -1.68 -25.56
N ALA A 50 -7.49 -0.60 -24.92
CA ALA A 50 -7.71 0.71 -25.53
C ALA A 50 -6.51 1.65 -25.35
N VAL A 51 -5.54 1.31 -24.51
CA VAL A 51 -4.29 2.07 -24.36
C VAL A 51 -3.50 1.98 -25.66
N LEU A 52 -3.12 3.14 -26.17
CA LEU A 52 -2.36 3.28 -27.41
C LEU A 52 -0.88 3.47 -27.14
N ASP A 53 -0.55 4.26 -26.12
CA ASP A 53 0.83 4.58 -25.73
C ASP A 53 0.89 5.15 -24.31
N VAL A 54 2.05 5.03 -23.66
CA VAL A 54 2.36 5.59 -22.34
C VAL A 54 3.70 6.32 -22.40
N THR A 55 3.69 7.62 -22.14
CA THR A 55 4.88 8.48 -22.25
C THR A 55 5.13 9.26 -20.97
N ARG A 56 6.40 9.46 -20.60
CA ARG A 56 6.78 10.39 -19.54
C ARG A 56 6.66 11.84 -20.00
N GLY A 57 6.21 12.71 -19.09
CA GLY A 57 5.96 14.13 -19.32
C GLY A 57 4.50 14.45 -19.61
N VAL A 58 4.23 15.75 -19.75
CA VAL A 58 2.90 16.30 -20.03
C VAL A 58 2.90 16.87 -21.46
N PRO A 59 1.94 16.51 -22.33
CA PRO A 59 1.73 17.19 -23.60
C PRO A 59 1.42 18.67 -23.39
N ASN A 60 1.70 19.52 -24.38
CA ASN A 60 1.34 20.95 -24.36
C ASN A 60 -0.17 21.24 -24.25
N LEU A 61 -1.01 20.20 -24.13
CA LEU A 61 -2.45 20.28 -23.98
C LEU A 61 -2.90 20.45 -22.52
N PHE A 62 -2.07 20.06 -21.55
CA PHE A 62 -2.41 20.12 -20.13
C PHE A 62 -1.42 21.03 -19.39
N ASP A 63 -1.87 21.58 -18.27
CA ASP A 63 -0.99 22.24 -17.32
C ASP A 63 0.04 21.24 -16.75
N PRO A 64 1.29 21.69 -16.50
CA PRO A 64 2.31 20.85 -15.89
C PRO A 64 1.87 20.33 -14.51
N LEU A 65 1.91 19.01 -14.35
CA LEU A 65 1.76 18.36 -13.04
C LEU A 65 3.13 18.27 -12.34
N PRO A 66 3.18 18.25 -11.00
CA PRO A 66 4.42 17.98 -10.27
C PRO A 66 4.98 16.61 -10.64
N GLY A 67 6.29 16.45 -10.50
CA GLY A 67 6.95 15.16 -10.65
C GLY A 67 7.35 14.84 -12.08
N ALA A 68 7.44 13.54 -12.33
CA ALA A 68 7.61 12.98 -13.66
C ALA A 68 6.27 12.37 -14.11
N PRO A 69 5.27 13.21 -14.45
CA PRO A 69 3.95 12.72 -14.78
C PRO A 69 3.99 11.77 -15.97
N LEU A 70 3.08 10.79 -15.95
CA LEU A 70 2.88 9.84 -17.02
C LEU A 70 1.64 10.22 -17.80
N THR A 71 1.75 10.27 -19.12
CA THR A 71 0.63 10.46 -20.03
C THR A 71 0.24 9.12 -20.63
N VAL A 72 -1.03 8.76 -20.49
CA VAL A 72 -1.65 7.59 -21.11
C VAL A 72 -2.52 8.07 -22.25
N ALA A 73 -2.14 7.74 -23.48
CA ALA A 73 -2.99 7.94 -24.65
C ALA A 73 -3.89 6.71 -24.83
N TYR A 74 -5.19 6.93 -25.04
CA TYR A 74 -6.16 5.84 -25.18
C TYR A 74 -7.21 6.14 -26.24
N ARG A 75 -7.89 5.09 -26.68
CA ARG A 75 -9.02 5.17 -27.60
C ARG A 75 -10.33 5.26 -26.83
N ASP A 76 -11.15 6.25 -27.17
CA ASP A 76 -12.54 6.36 -26.73
C ASP A 76 -13.45 6.45 -27.97
N GLY A 77 -14.17 5.35 -28.25
CA GLY A 77 -14.88 5.18 -29.52
C GLY A 77 -13.92 5.33 -30.72
N ASN A 78 -14.13 6.37 -31.51
CA ASN A 78 -13.28 6.69 -32.67
C ASN A 78 -12.28 7.84 -32.40
N ALA A 79 -12.31 8.41 -31.18
CA ALA A 79 -11.43 9.48 -30.76
C ALA A 79 -10.19 8.93 -30.05
N ARG A 80 -9.08 9.64 -30.20
CA ARG A 80 -7.90 9.49 -29.34
C ARG A 80 -8.00 10.53 -28.24
N ARG A 81 -7.78 10.12 -27.00
CA ARG A 81 -7.74 10.99 -25.82
C ARG A 81 -6.45 10.76 -25.04
N ALA A 82 -6.14 11.68 -24.12
CA ALA A 82 -5.08 11.52 -23.16
C ALA A 82 -5.55 11.74 -21.72
N ALA A 83 -4.89 11.06 -20.79
CA ALA A 83 -4.94 11.34 -19.36
C ALA A 83 -3.51 11.43 -18.83
N THR A 84 -3.24 12.39 -17.96
CA THR A 84 -1.96 12.55 -17.27
C THR A 84 -2.12 12.18 -15.81
N VAL A 85 -1.11 11.51 -15.26
CA VAL A 85 -1.05 11.10 -13.86
C VAL A 85 0.27 11.59 -13.30
N GLY A 86 0.22 12.52 -12.35
CA GLY A 86 1.37 13.09 -11.67
C GLY A 86 1.29 12.81 -10.17
N THR A 87 2.40 12.33 -9.61
CA THR A 87 2.59 12.23 -8.16
C THR A 87 3.45 13.39 -7.69
N ASP A 88 3.36 13.74 -6.40
CA ASP A 88 4.22 14.77 -5.84
C ASP A 88 5.72 14.42 -5.97
N GLU A 89 6.55 15.45 -6.04
CA GLU A 89 8.01 15.32 -5.94
C GLU A 89 8.43 15.26 -4.48
N GLY A 90 9.29 14.30 -4.15
CA GLY A 90 9.89 14.25 -2.83
C GLY A 90 10.38 12.86 -2.45
N PRO A 91 11.06 12.76 -1.31
CA PRO A 91 11.41 11.47 -0.76
C PRO A 91 10.13 10.75 -0.32
N VAL A 92 9.93 9.52 -0.81
CA VAL A 92 9.03 8.58 -0.14
C VAL A 92 9.66 8.25 1.21
N THR A 93 8.94 8.56 2.29
CA THR A 93 9.40 8.32 3.66
C THR A 93 8.66 7.12 4.21
N VAL A 94 9.39 6.08 4.56
CA VAL A 94 8.86 4.90 5.26
C VAL A 94 9.52 4.87 6.63
N PRO A 95 8.78 5.10 7.73
CA PRO A 95 9.32 4.93 9.07
C PRO A 95 9.80 3.49 9.25
N LEU A 96 11.02 3.28 9.75
CA LEU A 96 11.54 1.92 9.95
C LEU A 96 10.68 1.09 10.91
N ALA A 97 10.12 1.75 11.93
CA ALA A 97 9.20 1.14 12.88
C ALA A 97 7.85 0.72 12.25
N ALA A 98 7.54 1.23 11.06
CA ALA A 98 6.35 0.88 10.30
C ALA A 98 6.56 -0.28 9.32
N VAL A 99 7.80 -0.71 9.09
CA VAL A 99 8.11 -1.82 8.17
C VAL A 99 7.62 -3.14 8.76
N VAL A 100 6.82 -3.86 7.99
CA VAL A 100 6.28 -5.19 8.32
C VAL A 100 7.12 -6.28 7.67
N ASP A 101 7.52 -6.06 6.43
CA ASP A 101 8.33 -7.00 5.66
C ASP A 101 9.06 -6.25 4.55
N PHE A 102 10.16 -6.82 4.04
CA PHE A 102 10.79 -6.34 2.83
C PHE A 102 11.49 -7.47 2.09
N ASP A 103 11.42 -7.42 0.77
CA ASP A 103 12.02 -8.43 -0.09
C ASP A 103 12.74 -7.80 -1.29
N ARG A 104 13.73 -8.53 -1.81
CA ARG A 104 14.41 -8.15 -3.05
C ARG A 104 13.79 -8.93 -4.20
N GLN A 105 13.07 -8.21 -5.06
CA GLN A 105 12.46 -8.78 -6.27
C GLN A 105 13.15 -8.26 -7.53
N HIS A 106 12.73 -8.81 -8.66
CA HIS A 106 13.03 -8.31 -9.99
C HIS A 106 11.73 -7.78 -10.61
N ARG A 107 11.80 -6.62 -11.25
CA ARG A 107 10.68 -5.99 -11.96
C ARG A 107 11.17 -5.42 -13.28
N THR A 108 10.33 -5.54 -14.30
CA THR A 108 10.56 -4.85 -15.57
C THR A 108 10.24 -3.37 -15.41
N ILE A 109 11.27 -2.52 -15.52
CA ILE A 109 11.18 -1.06 -15.42
C ILE A 109 11.86 -0.49 -16.65
N ASP A 110 11.15 0.34 -17.40
CA ASP A 110 11.62 0.91 -18.68
C ASP A 110 12.09 -0.17 -19.68
N GLY A 111 11.43 -1.33 -19.68
CA GLY A 111 11.75 -2.46 -20.56
C GLY A 111 12.96 -3.32 -20.12
N GLU A 112 13.64 -2.94 -19.04
CA GLU A 112 14.74 -3.71 -18.47
C GLU A 112 14.29 -4.49 -17.24
N ASP A 113 14.69 -5.76 -17.12
CA ASP A 113 14.55 -6.49 -15.86
C ASP A 113 15.57 -5.97 -14.84
N ARG A 114 15.08 -5.38 -13.74
CA ARG A 114 15.91 -4.70 -12.76
C ARG A 114 15.58 -5.15 -11.35
N PRO A 115 16.59 -5.26 -10.46
CA PRO A 115 16.32 -5.55 -9.07
C PRO A 115 15.61 -4.35 -8.43
N VAL A 116 14.61 -4.67 -7.62
CA VAL A 116 13.86 -3.71 -6.80
C VAL A 116 13.86 -4.17 -5.34
N LEU A 117 13.65 -3.22 -4.45
CA LEU A 117 13.38 -3.48 -3.05
C LEU A 117 11.91 -3.21 -2.81
N VAL A 118 11.17 -4.25 -2.45
CA VAL A 118 9.76 -4.18 -2.10
C VAL A 118 9.69 -4.08 -0.59
N VAL A 119 9.05 -3.04 -0.07
CA VAL A 119 8.90 -2.81 1.36
C VAL A 119 7.41 -2.75 1.67
N SER A 120 6.94 -3.70 2.47
CA SER A 120 5.59 -3.71 3.04
C SER A 120 5.64 -2.95 4.36
N HIS A 121 4.79 -1.95 4.52
CA HIS A 121 4.77 -1.09 5.71
C HIS A 121 3.34 -0.67 6.07
N VAL A 122 3.16 -0.12 7.27
CA VAL A 122 1.86 0.38 7.75
C VAL A 122 1.93 1.89 7.90
N ASP A 123 0.96 2.60 7.34
CA ASP A 123 0.79 4.03 7.51
C ASP A 123 -0.65 4.31 7.95
N ASP A 124 -0.82 4.96 9.10
CA ASP A 124 -2.13 5.19 9.73
C ASP A 124 -3.05 3.94 9.74
N GLY A 125 -2.49 2.78 10.11
CA GLY A 125 -3.19 1.49 10.13
C GLY A 125 -3.35 0.80 8.77
N THR A 126 -3.18 1.53 7.67
CA THR A 126 -3.30 1.04 6.29
C THR A 126 -2.03 0.32 5.87
N ALA A 127 -2.18 -0.89 5.32
CA ALA A 127 -1.04 -1.62 4.76
C ALA A 127 -0.67 -1.08 3.37
N LEU A 128 0.56 -0.62 3.22
CA LEU A 128 1.12 -0.07 1.99
C LEU A 128 2.30 -0.92 1.51
N THR A 129 2.53 -0.90 0.19
CA THR A 129 3.71 -1.50 -0.43
C THR A 129 4.46 -0.45 -1.23
N THR A 130 5.70 -0.18 -0.84
CA THR A 130 6.62 0.71 -1.55
C THR A 130 7.61 -0.11 -2.37
N VAL A 131 7.69 0.14 -3.68
CA VAL A 131 8.68 -0.49 -4.56
C VAL A 131 9.76 0.53 -4.91
N ALA A 132 10.97 0.31 -4.42
CA ALA A 132 12.12 1.16 -4.70
C ALA A 132 13.01 0.54 -5.77
N ALA A 133 13.20 1.28 -6.86
CA ALA A 133 14.13 0.94 -7.93
C ALA A 133 15.25 1.99 -8.02
N THR A 134 16.46 1.57 -8.39
CA THR A 134 17.57 2.48 -8.66
C THR A 134 18.44 1.91 -9.75
N GLU A 135 19.07 2.77 -10.56
CA GLU A 135 20.06 2.35 -11.55
C GLU A 135 21.31 1.73 -10.90
N SER A 136 21.58 2.07 -9.63
CA SER A 136 22.76 1.55 -8.93
C SER A 136 22.42 0.33 -8.07
N SER A 137 22.67 -0.86 -8.62
CA SER A 137 22.57 -2.13 -7.88
C SER A 137 23.36 -2.12 -6.55
N ARG A 138 24.46 -1.36 -6.47
CA ARG A 138 25.24 -1.16 -5.23
C ARG A 138 24.45 -0.38 -4.19
N LYS A 139 23.79 0.73 -4.55
CA LYS A 139 22.95 1.51 -3.62
C LYS A 139 21.79 0.66 -3.10
N LEU A 140 21.12 -0.08 -3.98
CA LEU A 140 20.03 -0.98 -3.59
C LEU A 140 20.50 -2.06 -2.60
N SER A 141 21.70 -2.62 -2.83
CA SER A 141 22.27 -3.64 -1.93
C SER A 141 22.65 -3.07 -0.56
N ILE A 142 23.09 -1.81 -0.49
CA ILE A 142 23.37 -1.12 0.78
C ILE A 142 22.05 -0.88 1.54
N LEU A 143 21.02 -0.39 0.85
CA LEU A 143 19.70 -0.17 1.44
C LEU A 143 19.10 -1.47 1.98
N GLY A 144 19.13 -2.55 1.20
CA GLY A 144 18.62 -3.86 1.67
C GLY A 144 19.45 -4.48 2.79
N ARG A 145 20.73 -4.12 2.96
CA ARG A 145 21.52 -4.54 4.14
C ARG A 145 21.14 -3.73 5.37
N PHE A 146 20.92 -2.42 5.20
CA PHE A 146 20.45 -1.54 6.27
C PHE A 146 19.09 -2.00 6.79
N LEU A 147 18.11 -2.24 5.92
CA LEU A 147 16.79 -2.74 6.33
C LEU A 147 16.89 -4.09 7.05
N ARG A 148 17.70 -5.05 6.55
CA ARG A 148 17.92 -6.33 7.26
C ARG A 148 18.45 -6.15 8.68
N GLN A 149 19.34 -5.19 8.90
CA GLN A 149 19.88 -4.95 10.23
C GLN A 149 18.83 -4.37 11.17
N GLU A 150 18.12 -3.33 10.73
CA GLU A 150 17.10 -2.66 11.54
C GLU A 150 15.89 -3.56 11.80
N TYR A 151 15.43 -4.28 10.77
CA TYR A 151 14.34 -5.24 10.89
C TYR A 151 14.72 -6.44 11.77
N GLY A 152 15.96 -6.93 11.66
CA GLY A 152 16.47 -7.98 12.55
C GLY A 152 16.35 -7.61 14.03
N ALA A 153 16.68 -6.36 14.38
CA ALA A 153 16.51 -5.86 15.76
C ALA A 153 15.04 -5.84 16.20
N VAL A 154 14.11 -5.53 15.29
CA VAL A 154 12.66 -5.61 15.57
C VAL A 154 12.25 -7.06 15.82
N ILE A 155 12.64 -8.00 14.96
CA ILE A 155 12.34 -9.43 15.12
C ILE A 155 12.88 -9.97 16.44
N ASP A 156 14.13 -9.66 16.78
CA ASP A 156 14.75 -10.07 18.04
C ASP A 156 13.94 -9.57 19.25
N SER A 157 13.46 -8.32 19.19
CA SER A 157 12.61 -7.75 20.26
C SER A 157 11.24 -8.44 20.39
N LEU A 158 10.71 -8.99 19.30
CA LEU A 158 9.42 -9.68 19.30
C LEU A 158 9.54 -11.11 19.81
N ALA A 159 10.69 -11.77 19.60
CA ALA A 159 10.96 -13.11 20.10
C ALA A 159 10.93 -13.19 21.64
N GLU A 160 11.19 -12.08 22.33
CA GLU A 160 11.11 -11.96 23.80
C GLU A 160 9.67 -11.77 24.33
N LEU A 161 8.70 -11.49 23.46
CA LEU A 161 7.32 -11.25 23.88
C LEU A 161 6.60 -12.57 24.20
N HIS A 162 5.95 -12.59 25.36
CA HIS A 162 5.03 -13.66 25.73
C HIS A 162 3.59 -13.22 25.46
N LEU A 163 2.91 -13.95 24.59
CA LEU A 163 1.50 -13.77 24.27
C LEU A 163 0.70 -14.96 24.77
N SER A 164 -0.40 -14.66 25.44
CA SER A 164 -1.43 -15.64 25.79
C SER A 164 -2.27 -15.97 24.57
N GLU A 165 -2.92 -17.14 24.59
CA GLU A 165 -3.79 -17.60 23.50
C GLU A 165 -4.90 -16.58 23.14
N PRO A 166 -5.60 -15.92 24.09
CA PRO A 166 -6.57 -14.88 23.75
C PRO A 166 -5.96 -13.63 23.12
N GLU A 167 -4.70 -13.31 23.43
CA GLU A 167 -3.99 -12.18 22.81
C GLU A 167 -3.63 -12.50 21.36
N THR A 168 -3.14 -13.71 21.08
CA THR A 168 -2.88 -14.16 19.71
C THR A 168 -4.14 -14.20 18.86
N GLU A 169 -5.24 -14.74 19.41
CA GLU A 169 -6.54 -14.80 18.73
C GLU A 169 -7.08 -13.40 18.40
N MET A 170 -6.95 -12.45 19.33
CA MET A 170 -7.31 -11.04 19.09
C MET A 170 -6.47 -10.43 17.97
N LEU A 171 -5.15 -10.64 17.95
CA LEU A 171 -4.28 -10.11 16.91
C LEU A 171 -4.64 -10.68 15.53
N THR A 172 -4.89 -11.99 15.42
CA THR A 172 -5.32 -12.63 14.18
C THR A 172 -6.70 -12.14 13.71
N THR A 173 -7.60 -11.87 14.65
CA THR A 173 -8.92 -11.31 14.35
C THR A 173 -8.81 -9.90 13.78
N LEU A 174 -8.01 -9.02 14.42
CA LEU A 174 -7.73 -7.68 13.92
C LEU A 174 -7.05 -7.71 12.53
N TYR A 175 -6.13 -8.66 12.32
CA TYR A 175 -5.47 -8.84 11.03
C TYR A 175 -6.45 -9.22 9.91
N SER A 176 -7.39 -10.11 10.22
CA SER A 176 -8.36 -10.64 9.25
C SER A 176 -9.53 -9.69 9.00
N ALA A 177 -9.91 -8.88 10.00
CA ALA A 177 -10.91 -7.84 9.85
C ALA A 177 -10.41 -6.71 8.92
N GLY A 178 -9.12 -6.36 8.97
CA GLY A 178 -8.57 -5.25 8.18
C GLY A 178 -9.29 -3.94 8.51
N ASP A 179 -9.71 -3.19 7.48
CA ASP A 179 -10.54 -1.97 7.62
C ASP A 179 -12.05 -2.24 7.72
N MET A 180 -12.47 -3.51 7.80
CA MET A 180 -13.89 -3.82 7.88
C MET A 180 -14.42 -3.50 9.29
N ASP A 181 -15.59 -2.85 9.33
CA ASP A 181 -16.28 -2.48 10.57
C ASP A 181 -16.92 -3.75 11.20
N VAL A 182 -16.07 -4.56 11.85
CA VAL A 182 -16.44 -5.84 12.46
C VAL A 182 -16.42 -5.72 13.98
N SER A 183 -17.54 -6.10 14.61
CA SER A 183 -17.65 -6.09 16.07
C SER A 183 -16.83 -7.21 16.70
N LEU A 184 -15.66 -6.87 17.27
CA LEU A 184 -14.73 -7.83 17.91
C LEU A 184 -15.38 -8.74 18.98
N PRO A 185 -16.27 -8.26 19.87
CA PRO A 185 -16.97 -9.13 20.84
C PRO A 185 -17.79 -10.24 20.17
N SER A 186 -18.36 -9.97 18.99
CA SER A 186 -19.18 -10.92 18.26
C SER A 186 -18.36 -11.98 17.50
N VAL A 187 -17.14 -11.63 17.10
CA VAL A 187 -16.24 -12.58 16.42
C VAL A 187 -15.53 -13.49 17.42
N LEU A 188 -15.22 -12.96 18.60
CA LEU A 188 -14.47 -13.67 19.65
C LEU A 188 -15.37 -14.34 20.70
N ASP A 189 -16.70 -14.34 20.50
CA ASP A 189 -17.70 -14.87 21.44
C ASP A 189 -17.42 -14.47 22.90
N THR A 190 -17.01 -13.22 23.13
CA THR A 190 -16.43 -12.75 24.40
C THR A 190 -17.04 -11.43 24.87
N ASP A 191 -17.19 -11.28 26.19
CA ASP A 191 -17.72 -10.06 26.81
C ASP A 191 -16.85 -8.79 26.55
N PRO A 192 -17.45 -7.61 26.31
CA PRO A 192 -16.73 -6.37 26.01
C PRO A 192 -15.64 -5.96 27.01
N GLU A 193 -15.83 -6.21 28.31
CA GLU A 193 -14.81 -5.87 29.31
C GLU A 193 -13.57 -6.76 29.18
N ARG A 194 -13.73 -8.02 28.75
CA ARG A 194 -12.60 -8.90 28.48
C ARG A 194 -11.88 -8.49 27.21
N VAL A 195 -12.59 -8.12 26.15
CA VAL A 195 -12.00 -7.55 24.92
C VAL A 195 -11.15 -6.32 25.25
N ARG A 196 -11.70 -5.37 26.03
CA ARG A 196 -10.98 -4.15 26.44
C ARG A 196 -9.71 -4.45 27.23
N ARG A 197 -9.72 -5.45 28.14
CA ARG A 197 -8.53 -5.87 28.87
C ARG A 197 -7.46 -6.46 27.96
N ILE A 198 -7.84 -7.29 26.98
CA ILE A 198 -6.91 -7.88 26.02
C ILE A 198 -6.29 -6.78 25.13
N LEU A 199 -7.12 -5.88 24.59
CA LEU A 199 -6.64 -4.74 23.79
C LEU A 199 -5.69 -3.84 24.58
N HIS A 200 -5.97 -3.59 25.86
CA HIS A 200 -5.06 -2.84 26.73
C HIS A 200 -3.71 -3.56 26.90
N ALA A 201 -3.70 -4.87 27.15
CA ALA A 201 -2.46 -5.64 27.28
C ALA A 201 -1.65 -5.66 25.98
N LEU A 202 -2.32 -5.78 24.82
CA LEU A 202 -1.68 -5.69 23.51
C LEU A 202 -1.13 -4.30 23.21
N HIS A 203 -1.84 -3.25 23.65
CA HIS A 203 -1.37 -1.88 23.54
C HIS A 203 -0.12 -1.62 24.39
N GLU A 204 -0.08 -2.12 25.64
CA GLU A 204 1.11 -2.05 26.49
C GLU A 204 2.32 -2.78 25.90
N LYS A 205 2.09 -3.84 25.12
CA LYS A 205 3.13 -4.57 24.36
C LYS A 205 3.51 -3.87 23.04
N GLY A 206 2.81 -2.80 22.67
CA GLY A 206 3.02 -2.06 21.42
C GLY A 206 2.61 -2.82 20.15
N LEU A 207 1.67 -3.75 20.27
CA LEU A 207 1.19 -4.57 19.14
C LEU A 207 -0.12 -4.01 18.52
N VAL A 208 -0.82 -3.17 19.26
CA VAL A 208 -2.07 -2.52 18.85
C VAL A 208 -2.04 -1.05 19.26
N GLU A 209 -2.65 -0.19 18.46
CA GLU A 209 -2.87 1.22 18.77
C GLU A 209 -4.30 1.66 18.43
N SER A 210 -4.66 2.87 18.83
CA SER A 210 -5.96 3.46 18.53
C SER A 210 -5.95 4.04 17.12
N GLY A 211 -6.82 3.56 16.22
CA GLY A 211 -7.11 4.15 14.93
C GLY A 211 -8.44 4.92 14.92
N GLU A 212 -8.78 5.55 13.79
CA GLU A 212 -10.00 6.35 13.64
C GLU A 212 -11.29 5.53 13.83
N ASN A 213 -11.30 4.29 13.33
CA ASN A 213 -12.46 3.39 13.36
C ASN A 213 -12.33 2.28 14.42
N GLY A 214 -11.41 2.43 15.38
CA GLY A 214 -11.18 1.45 16.43
C GLY A 214 -9.71 0.98 16.50
N PRO A 215 -9.43 -0.08 17.27
CA PRO A 215 -8.06 -0.57 17.45
C PRO A 215 -7.49 -1.13 16.14
N VAL A 216 -6.26 -0.74 15.80
CA VAL A 216 -5.53 -1.20 14.61
C VAL A 216 -4.21 -1.87 15.00
N LEU A 217 -3.73 -2.78 14.16
CA LEU A 217 -2.43 -3.43 14.37
C LEU A 217 -1.30 -2.47 14.04
N THR A 218 -0.33 -2.37 14.96
CA THR A 218 0.97 -1.75 14.65
C THR A 218 1.75 -2.65 13.70
N ALA A 219 2.83 -2.14 13.10
CA ALA A 219 3.71 -2.98 12.29
C ALA A 219 4.26 -4.19 13.08
N ARG A 220 4.63 -3.99 14.36
CA ARG A 220 5.04 -5.07 15.27
C ARG A 220 3.93 -6.11 15.47
N GLY A 221 2.69 -5.67 15.66
CA GLY A 221 1.53 -6.56 15.76
C GLY A 221 1.32 -7.39 14.49
N ARG A 222 1.45 -6.78 13.31
CA ARG A 222 1.35 -7.48 12.02
C ARG A 222 2.47 -8.50 11.83
N ILE A 223 3.71 -8.17 12.18
CA ILE A 223 4.84 -9.10 12.13
C ILE A 223 4.55 -10.34 12.98
N VAL A 224 4.10 -10.15 14.22
CA VAL A 224 3.75 -11.27 15.13
C VAL A 224 2.70 -12.19 14.51
N VAL A 225 1.67 -11.63 13.87
CA VAL A 225 0.61 -12.42 13.23
C VAL A 225 1.15 -13.17 12.01
N ASN A 226 1.94 -12.52 11.15
CA ASN A 226 2.54 -13.16 9.98
C ASN A 226 3.41 -14.36 10.40
N GLU A 227 4.31 -14.18 11.36
CA GLU A 227 5.16 -15.26 11.92
C GLU A 227 4.35 -16.40 12.58
N TYR A 228 3.18 -16.09 13.14
CA TYR A 228 2.27 -17.11 13.66
C TYR A 228 1.60 -17.89 12.52
N LEU A 229 1.05 -17.20 11.53
CA LEU A 229 0.37 -17.81 10.38
C LEU A 229 1.32 -18.69 9.57
N GLU A 230 2.57 -18.27 9.39
CA GLU A 230 3.59 -19.09 8.71
C GLU A 230 3.85 -20.41 9.44
N ARG A 231 3.96 -20.39 10.78
CA ARG A 231 4.16 -21.60 11.60
C ARG A 231 2.96 -22.56 11.56
N VAL A 232 1.74 -22.05 11.43
CA VAL A 232 0.53 -22.87 11.37
C VAL A 232 0.33 -23.51 9.99
N ASN A 233 0.82 -22.85 8.94
CA ASN A 233 0.72 -23.33 7.55
C ASN A 233 1.87 -24.26 7.12
N ALA A 234 2.90 -24.45 7.95
CA ALA A 234 4.07 -25.30 7.71
C ALA A 234 3.81 -26.78 8.06
#